data_AF-A0A2H0NDK3-F1
#
_entry.id   AF-A0A2H0NDK3-F1
#
_cell.length_a   1.000
_cell.length_b   1.000
_cell.length_c   1.000
_cell.angle_alpha   90.00
_cell.angle_beta   90.00
_cell.angle_gamma   90.00
#
_symmetry.space_group_name_H-M   'P 1'
#
loop_
_entity.id
_entity.type
_entity.pdbx_description
1 polymer ?
#
loop_
_entity_poly.entity_id
_entity_poly.type
_entity_poly.pdbx_seq_one_letter_code
_entity_poly.pdbx_strand_id
1 'polypeptide(L)'
;MTPFDTSVYYIIMDNREIRPNIVYTTSEAQELLKISNSTIKRMLKKGLIRANKVGGQYRILGKEILRLISPKAEKKATKYYLTAKKKVVNKINKW
;
A
#
# COMPACT_ATOMS: atom_id res chain seq x y z
N MET A 1 23.85 -21.58 -9.88
CA MET A 1 22.67 -21.81 -9.04
C MET A 1 23.16 -22.11 -7.63
N THR A 2 23.33 -21.07 -6.81
CA THR A 2 23.58 -21.20 -5.36
C THR A 2 22.45 -20.46 -4.63
N PRO A 3 21.87 -21.04 -3.57
CA PRO A 3 20.61 -20.59 -3.01
C PRO A 3 20.89 -19.60 -1.88
N PHE A 4 21.13 -18.33 -2.22
CA PHE A 4 20.76 -17.28 -1.28
C PHE A 4 19.24 -17.20 -1.34
N ASP A 5 18.63 -17.95 -0.42
CA ASP A 5 17.20 -18.09 -0.23
C ASP A 5 16.49 -16.75 -0.45
N THR A 6 15.65 -16.68 -1.49
CA THR A 6 14.89 -15.49 -1.87
C THR A 6 14.10 -14.91 -0.69
N SER A 7 13.76 -15.75 0.29
CA SER A 7 13.11 -15.35 1.54
C SER A 7 14.00 -14.46 2.43
N VAL A 8 15.31 -14.71 2.49
CA VAL A 8 16.27 -13.92 3.28
C VAL A 8 16.47 -12.53 2.68
N TYR A 9 16.50 -12.39 1.35
CA TYR A 9 16.54 -11.09 0.70
C TYR A 9 15.24 -10.30 0.95
N TYR A 10 14.09 -10.98 0.98
CA TYR A 10 12.82 -10.37 1.37
C TYR A 10 12.81 -9.93 2.84
N ILE A 11 13.35 -10.74 3.76
CA ILE A 11 13.45 -10.42 5.20
C ILE A 11 14.42 -9.25 5.44
N ILE A 12 15.59 -9.24 4.80
CA ILE A 12 16.59 -8.15 4.93
C ILE A 12 16.08 -6.85 4.28
N MET A 13 15.23 -6.92 3.25
CA MET A 13 14.55 -5.75 2.66
C MET A 13 13.29 -5.30 3.43
N ASP A 14 12.86 -6.03 4.47
CA ASP A 14 11.60 -5.81 5.21
C ASP A 14 11.73 -4.93 6.46
N ASN A 15 12.94 -4.54 6.86
CA ASN A 15 13.18 -3.67 8.03
C ASN A 15 13.35 -2.19 7.68
N ARG A 16 12.62 -1.69 6.66
CA ARG A 16 12.59 -0.25 6.38
C ARG A 16 11.64 0.45 7.35
N GLU A 17 12.20 1.01 8.42
CA GLU A 17 11.47 1.89 9.33
C GLU A 17 10.81 3.05 8.56
N ILE A 18 9.49 3.22 8.73
CA ILE A 18 8.75 4.31 8.11
C ILE A 18 8.83 5.54 9.02
N ARG A 19 9.58 6.54 8.58
CA ARG A 19 9.76 7.80 9.32
C ARG A 19 8.56 8.72 9.09
N PRO A 20 7.82 9.14 10.13
CA PRO A 20 6.54 9.86 9.98
C PRO A 20 6.67 11.21 9.26
N ASN A 21 7.79 11.91 9.45
CA ASN A 21 8.01 13.27 8.96
C ASN A 21 8.77 13.33 7.62
N ILE A 22 9.01 12.18 6.99
CA ILE A 22 9.66 12.10 5.67
C ILE A 22 8.61 12.03 4.57
N VAL A 23 8.94 12.63 3.43
CA VAL A 23 8.14 12.56 2.21
C VAL A 23 8.62 11.39 1.36
N TYR A 24 7.68 10.55 0.96
CA TYR A 24 7.87 9.39 0.10
C TYR A 24 7.21 9.62 -1.26
N THR A 25 7.83 9.07 -2.30
CA THR A 25 7.26 8.92 -3.63
C THR A 25 6.20 7.81 -3.65
N THR A 26 5.44 7.75 -4.73
CA THR A 26 4.48 6.65 -4.93
C THR A 26 5.17 5.30 -5.02
N SER A 27 6.34 5.23 -5.67
CA SER A 27 7.08 3.98 -5.84
C SER A 27 7.59 3.46 -4.49
N GLU A 28 8.16 4.33 -3.66
CA GLU A 28 8.60 3.95 -2.31
C GLU A 28 7.41 3.52 -1.44
N ALA A 29 6.30 4.25 -1.48
CA ALA A 29 5.09 3.87 -0.75
C ALA A 29 4.51 2.52 -1.22
N GLN A 30 4.62 2.20 -2.52
CA GLN A 30 4.23 0.90 -3.05
C GLN A 30 5.11 -0.24 -2.54
N GLU A 31 6.42 -0.02 -2.48
CA GLU A 31 7.37 -1.00 -1.97
C GLU A 31 7.18 -1.24 -0.46
N LEU A 32 6.99 -0.16 0.32
CA LEU A 32 6.76 -0.23 1.76
C LEU A 32 5.45 -0.95 2.09
N LEU A 33 4.39 -0.68 1.33
CA LEU A 33 3.08 -1.31 1.55
C LEU A 33 2.91 -2.65 0.80
N LYS A 34 3.89 -3.05 -0.02
CA LYS A 34 3.84 -4.21 -0.92
C LYS A 34 2.57 -4.25 -1.79
N ILE A 35 2.19 -3.11 -2.37
CA ILE A 35 0.97 -2.97 -3.20
C ILE A 35 1.28 -2.60 -4.65
N SER A 36 0.38 -3.02 -5.56
CA SER A 36 0.48 -2.72 -6.98
C SER A 36 0.26 -1.23 -7.30
N ASN A 37 0.79 -0.80 -8.45
CA ASN A 37 0.66 0.58 -8.94
C ASN A 37 -0.81 0.99 -9.17
N SER A 38 -1.62 0.07 -9.66
CA SER A 38 -3.06 0.31 -9.82
C SER A 38 -3.76 0.53 -8.47
N THR A 39 -3.27 -0.08 -7.39
CA THR A 39 -3.79 0.08 -6.05
C THR A 39 -3.38 1.42 -5.44
N ILE A 40 -2.10 1.81 -5.50
CA ILE A 40 -1.69 3.13 -4.99
C ILE A 40 -2.42 4.27 -5.71
N LYS A 41 -2.55 4.19 -7.05
CA LYS A 41 -3.30 5.19 -7.85
C LYS A 41 -4.76 5.28 -7.42
N ARG A 42 -5.41 4.13 -7.19
CA ARG A 42 -6.80 4.08 -6.71
C ARG A 42 -6.94 4.64 -5.30
N MET A 43 -5.97 4.39 -4.41
CA MET A 43 -5.97 4.92 -3.05
C MET A 43 -5.81 6.45 -3.03
N LEU A 44 -4.93 6.98 -3.89
CA LEU A 44 -4.78 8.42 -4.12
C LEU A 44 -6.09 9.03 -4.66
N LYS A 45 -6.67 8.44 -5.72
CA LYS A 45 -7.93 8.93 -6.32
C LYS A 45 -9.11 8.92 -5.34
N LYS A 46 -9.14 7.95 -4.42
CA LYS A 46 -10.19 7.82 -3.39
C LYS A 46 -9.89 8.59 -2.10
N GLY A 47 -8.76 9.29 -2.01
CA GLY A 47 -8.35 10.02 -0.80
C GLY A 47 -8.04 9.13 0.41
N LEU A 48 -7.77 7.84 0.20
CA LEU A 48 -7.38 6.91 1.27
C LEU A 48 -5.97 7.23 1.78
N ILE A 49 -5.10 7.67 0.87
CA ILE A 49 -3.78 8.23 1.15
C ILE A 49 -3.85 9.71 0.81
N ARG A 50 -3.49 10.58 1.77
CA ARG A 50 -3.32 11.99 1.47
C ARG A 50 -1.93 12.19 0.89
N ALA A 51 -1.87 12.87 -0.24
CA ALA A 51 -0.63 13.18 -0.95
C ALA A 51 -0.76 14.55 -1.59
N ASN A 52 0.37 15.24 -1.74
CA ASN A 52 0.47 16.49 -2.47
C ASN A 52 1.12 16.23 -3.83
N LYS A 53 0.72 16.99 -4.85
CA LYS A 53 1.35 16.93 -6.16
C LYS A 53 2.42 18.01 -6.25
N VAL A 54 3.68 17.62 -6.42
CA VAL A 54 4.85 18.52 -6.53
C VAL A 54 5.61 18.12 -7.78
N GLY A 55 5.81 19.06 -8.71
CA GLY A 55 6.54 18.79 -9.96
C GLY A 55 5.92 17.67 -10.80
N GLY A 56 4.59 17.57 -10.84
CA GLY A 56 3.88 16.53 -11.60
C GLY A 56 3.77 15.17 -10.90
N GLN A 57 4.52 14.95 -9.82
CA GLN A 57 4.55 13.68 -9.08
C GLN A 57 3.83 13.79 -7.74
N TYR A 58 3.27 12.67 -7.27
CA TYR A 58 2.70 12.61 -5.92
C TYR A 58 3.79 12.45 -4.86
N ARG A 59 3.56 13.07 -3.71
CA ARG A 59 4.42 13.08 -2.53
C ARG A 59 3.56 12.80 -1.31
N ILE A 60 3.88 11.72 -0.60
CA ILE A 60 3.11 11.15 0.50
C ILE A 60 3.93 11.33 1.78
N LEU A 61 3.34 11.90 2.83
CA LEU A 61 4.02 12.01 4.11
C LEU A 61 4.01 10.66 4.83
N GLY A 62 5.12 10.26 5.47
CA GLY A 62 5.26 8.97 6.15
C GLY A 62 4.14 8.68 7.15
N LYS A 63 3.67 9.70 7.87
CA LYS A 63 2.53 9.58 8.79
C LYS A 63 1.25 9.06 8.11
N GLU A 64 1.04 9.36 6.83
CA GLU A 64 -0.11 8.88 6.07
C GLU A 64 0.05 7.41 5.68
N ILE A 65 1.29 6.96 5.43
CA ILE A 65 1.59 5.53 5.23
C ILE A 65 1.39 4.77 6.54
N LEU A 66 1.94 5.27 7.65
CA LEU A 66 1.72 4.73 8.99
C LEU A 66 0.23 4.65 9.36
N ARG A 67 -0.55 5.67 8.97
CA ARG A 67 -2.00 5.68 9.18
C ARG A 67 -2.68 4.50 8.49
N LEU A 68 -2.20 4.01 7.35
CA LEU A 68 -2.80 2.88 6.65
C LEU A 68 -2.51 1.54 7.30
N ILE A 69 -1.31 1.39 7.86
CA ILE A 69 -0.85 0.13 8.48
C ILE A 69 -1.19 0.05 9.98
N SER A 70 -1.61 1.14 10.62
CA SER A 70 -2.02 1.13 12.02
C SER A 70 -3.26 0.25 12.26
N PRO A 71 -3.31 -0.55 13.35
CA PRO A 71 -4.39 -1.51 13.64
C PRO A 71 -5.81 -0.90 13.69
N LYS A 72 -5.94 0.42 13.90
CA LYS A 72 -7.25 1.12 13.78
C LYS A 72 -7.70 1.30 12.32
N ALA A 73 -6.76 1.45 11.37
CA ALA A 73 -7.06 1.54 9.95
C ALA A 73 -7.21 0.16 9.29
N GLU A 74 -6.59 -0.87 9.85
CA GLU A 74 -6.74 -2.26 9.44
C GLU A 74 -8.22 -2.70 9.41
N LYS A 75 -9.02 -2.37 10.43
CA LYS A 75 -10.47 -2.65 10.43
C LYS A 75 -11.20 -2.05 9.22
N LYS A 76 -10.80 -0.85 8.78
CA LYS A 76 -11.41 -0.14 7.65
C LYS A 76 -10.91 -0.69 6.31
N ALA A 77 -9.60 -0.95 6.19
CA ALA A 77 -8.98 -1.53 5.01
C ALA A 77 -9.46 -2.96 4.74
N THR A 78 -9.52 -3.81 5.78
CA THR A 78 -10.09 -5.16 5.72
C THR A 78 -11.54 -5.12 5.30
N LYS A 79 -12.36 -4.22 5.85
CA LYS A 79 -13.75 -4.04 5.41
C LYS A 79 -13.83 -3.69 3.92
N TYR A 80 -13.00 -2.78 3.43
CA TYR A 80 -12.98 -2.44 2.00
C TYR A 80 -12.50 -3.60 1.11
N TYR A 81 -11.48 -4.34 1.51
CA TYR A 81 -10.99 -5.53 0.81
C TYR A 81 -12.07 -6.62 0.75
N LEU A 82 -12.68 -6.96 1.89
CA LEU A 82 -13.78 -7.92 1.97
C LEU A 82 -14.96 -7.50 1.09
N THR A 83 -15.30 -6.21 1.08
CA THR A 83 -16.39 -5.68 0.25
C THR A 83 -16.05 -5.78 -1.24
N ALA A 84 -14.80 -5.50 -1.63
CA ALA A 84 -14.35 -5.62 -3.01
C ALA A 84 -14.31 -7.09 -3.46
N LYS A 85 -13.77 -8.00 -2.64
CA LYS A 85 -13.76 -9.45 -2.88
C LYS A 85 -15.18 -9.99 -3.03
N LYS A 86 -16.11 -9.58 -2.16
CA LYS A 86 -17.53 -9.96 -2.24
C LYS A 86 -18.17 -9.54 -3.57
N LYS A 87 -17.86 -8.35 -4.09
CA LYS A 87 -18.36 -7.90 -5.40
C LYS A 87 -17.84 -8.74 -6.56
N VAL A 88 -16.58 -9.16 -6.50
CA VAL A 88 -15.97 -10.03 -7.52
C VAL A 88 -16.61 -11.42 -7.48
N VAL A 89 -16.73 -12.03 -6.31
CA VAL A 89 -17.38 -13.34 -6.12
C VAL A 89 -18.83 -13.31 -6.60
N ASN A 90 -19.60 -12.28 -6.24
CA ASN A 90 -20.99 -12.15 -6.68
C ASN A 90 -21.13 -11.98 -8.20
N LYS A 91 -20.10 -11.48 -8.88
CA LYS A 91 -20.10 -11.34 -10.34
C LYS A 91 -19.74 -12.65 -11.02
N ILE A 92 -18.85 -13.45 -10.42
CA ILE A 92 -18.47 -14.78 -10.90
C ILE A 92 -19.63 -15.76 -10.72
N ASN A 93 -20.30 -15.78 -9.56
CA ASN A 93 -21.42 -16.70 -9.27
C ASN A 93 -22.71 -16.38 -10.07
N LYS A 94 -22.74 -15.29 -10.83
CA LYS A 94 -23.87 -14.89 -11.68
C LYS A 94 -23.70 -15.29 -13.15
N TRP A 95 -22.53 -15.82 -13.51
CA TRP A 95 -22.22 -16.48 -14.77
C TRP A 95 -22.31 -17.98 -14.56
#